data_AF-A0A368H227-F1
#
_entry.id   AF-A0A368H227-F1
#
_cell.length_a   1.000
_cell.length_b   1.000
_cell.length_c   1.000
_cell.angle_alpha   90.00
_cell.angle_beta   90.00
_cell.angle_gamma   90.00
#
_symmetry.space_group_name_H-M   'P 1'
#
loop_
_entity.id
_entity.type
_entity.pdbx_description
1 polymer ?
#
loop_
_entity_poly.entity_id
_entity_poly.type
_entity_poly.pdbx_seq_one_letter_code
_entity_poly.pdbx_strand_id
1 'polypeptide(L)'
;MEFFKDGGRGQASLFNVIKAYSIHDKEVGYCQGSAFIVGLLLMQMPEEEAFAVLVRLMENYRLRELYKPAMTDLGLCMFQLECLVQEQV
;
A
#
# COMPACT_ATOMS: atom_id res chain seq x y z
N MET A 1 -10.43 -13.85 -8.31
CA MET A 1 -9.96 -13.76 -6.91
C MET A 1 -9.85 -15.12 -6.21
N GLU A 2 -9.70 -16.24 -6.94
CA GLU A 2 -9.58 -17.57 -6.33
C GLU A 2 -8.31 -17.73 -5.47
N PHE A 3 -7.25 -16.98 -5.81
CA PHE A 3 -6.00 -16.91 -5.06
C PHE A 3 -6.16 -16.41 -3.61
N PHE A 4 -7.15 -15.55 -3.34
CA PHE A 4 -7.41 -14.95 -2.02
C PHE A 4 -8.64 -15.54 -1.30
N LYS A 5 -9.19 -16.67 -1.78
CA LYS A 5 -10.23 -17.40 -1.04
C LYS A 5 -9.73 -17.76 0.36
N ASP A 6 -10.68 -17.87 1.30
CA ASP A 6 -10.40 -18.18 2.70
C ASP A 6 -9.56 -19.46 2.85
N GLY A 7 -8.46 -19.34 3.60
CA GLY A 7 -7.48 -20.43 3.78
C GLY A 7 -6.57 -20.69 2.57
N GLY A 8 -6.68 -19.89 1.51
CA GLY A 8 -5.82 -19.97 0.33
C GLY A 8 -4.42 -19.42 0.60
N ARG A 9 -3.43 -19.94 -0.14
CA ARG A 9 -2.02 -19.49 -0.08
C ARG A 9 -1.85 -17.97 -0.22
N GLY A 10 -2.74 -17.30 -0.95
CA GLY A 10 -2.68 -15.86 -1.15
C GLY A 10 -2.95 -15.06 0.12
N GLN A 11 -3.81 -15.53 1.04
CA GLN A 11 -4.03 -14.85 2.31
C GLN A 11 -2.80 -14.95 3.23
N ALA A 12 -2.13 -16.11 3.25
CA ALA A 12 -0.90 -16.29 4.01
C ALA A 12 0.23 -15.40 3.47
N SER A 13 0.43 -15.36 2.15
CA SER A 13 1.44 -14.48 1.53
C SER A 13 1.13 -13.00 1.74
N LEU A 14 -0.15 -12.60 1.62
CA LEU A 14 -0.58 -11.24 1.91
C LEU A 14 -0.25 -10.84 3.35
N PHE A 15 -0.58 -11.71 4.31
CA PHE A 15 -0.27 -11.48 5.72
C PHE A 15 1.24 -11.35 5.96
N ASN A 16 2.05 -12.24 5.37
CA ASN A 16 3.51 -12.21 5.53
C ASN A 16 4.12 -10.90 5.03
N VAL A 17 3.76 -10.47 3.81
CA VAL A 17 4.30 -9.23 3.22
C VAL A 17 3.88 -8.00 4.02
N ILE A 18 2.60 -7.92 4.41
CA ILE A 18 2.09 -6.79 5.20
C ILE A 18 2.76 -6.75 6.58
N LYS A 19 2.87 -7.90 7.24
CA LYS A 19 3.55 -8.02 8.53
C LYS A 19 5.02 -7.60 8.41
N ALA A 20 5.74 -8.12 7.41
CA ALA A 20 7.13 -7.75 7.16
C ALA A 20 7.28 -6.24 6.94
N TYR A 21 6.41 -5.62 6.12
CA TYR A 21 6.43 -4.19 5.87
C TYR A 21 6.18 -3.37 7.14
N SER A 22 5.18 -3.74 7.94
CA SER A 22 4.88 -3.03 9.19
C SER A 22 6.03 -3.05 10.21
N ILE A 23 6.90 -4.07 10.14
CA ILE A 23 8.10 -4.18 10.98
C ILE A 23 9.26 -3.37 10.37
N HIS A 24 9.37 -3.36 9.04
CA HIS A 24 10.38 -2.61 8.28
C HIS A 24 10.22 -1.09 8.43
N ASP A 25 9.02 -0.57 8.15
CA ASP A 25 8.69 0.85 8.32
C ASP A 25 7.71 1.03 9.48
N LYS A 26 8.26 1.21 10.70
CA LYS A 26 7.46 1.37 11.93
C LYS A 26 6.70 2.69 12.02
N GLU A 27 7.12 3.70 11.26
CA GLU A 27 6.45 5.01 11.25
C GLU A 27 5.09 4.90 10.56
N VAL A 28 5.04 4.17 9.44
CA VAL A 28 3.79 3.84 8.76
C VAL A 28 3.08 2.67 9.43
N GLY A 29 3.84 1.61 9.76
CA GLY A 29 3.29 0.35 10.25
C GLY A 29 2.35 -0.31 9.24
N TYR A 30 1.26 -0.88 9.75
CA TYR A 30 0.13 -1.29 8.92
C TYR A 30 -0.89 -0.16 8.83
N CYS A 31 -1.07 0.39 7.62
CA CYS A 31 -2.15 1.32 7.34
C CYS A 31 -3.26 0.63 6.54
N GLN A 32 -4.51 0.87 6.92
CA GLN A 32 -5.68 0.32 6.24
C GLN A 32 -5.64 0.70 4.75
N GLY A 33 -5.79 -0.31 3.89
CA GLY A 33 -5.76 -0.13 2.44
C GLY A 33 -4.44 -0.54 1.78
N SER A 34 -3.32 -0.55 2.52
CA SER A 34 -2.02 -1.03 2.00
C SER A 34 -2.05 -2.49 1.53
N ALA A 35 -2.90 -3.31 2.16
CA ALA A 35 -3.15 -4.71 1.76
C ALA A 35 -3.69 -4.85 0.32
N PHE A 36 -4.39 -3.86 -0.22
CA PHE A 36 -4.84 -3.92 -1.62
C PHE A 36 -3.68 -3.82 -2.60
N ILE A 37 -2.70 -2.95 -2.32
CA ILE A 37 -1.49 -2.82 -3.14
C ILE A 37 -0.73 -4.15 -3.14
N VAL A 38 -0.51 -4.71 -1.95
CA VAL A 38 0.17 -6.00 -1.81
C VAL A 38 -0.60 -7.12 -2.50
N GLY A 39 -1.93 -7.13 -2.40
CA GLY A 39 -2.77 -8.09 -3.10
C GLY A 39 -2.59 -8.03 -4.62
N LEU A 40 -2.51 -6.83 -5.20
CA LEU A 40 -2.24 -6.64 -6.62
C LEU A 40 -0.84 -7.12 -7.02
N LEU A 41 0.18 -6.83 -6.20
CA LEU A 41 1.54 -7.30 -6.44
C LEU A 41 1.61 -8.84 -6.43
N LEU A 42 1.03 -9.49 -5.41
CA LEU A 42 1.01 -10.95 -5.27
C LEU A 42 0.26 -11.68 -6.39
N MET A 43 -0.60 -11.00 -7.14
CA MET A 43 -1.22 -11.56 -8.34
C MET A 43 -0.26 -11.63 -9.53
N GLN A 44 0.83 -10.87 -9.50
CA GLN A 44 1.77 -10.72 -10.62
C GLN A 44 3.17 -11.25 -10.31
N MET A 45 3.55 -11.34 -9.03
CA MET A 45 4.90 -11.74 -8.62
C MET A 45 4.92 -12.58 -7.33
N PRO A 46 6.01 -13.32 -7.06
CA PRO A 46 6.23 -14.03 -5.80
C PRO A 46 6.27 -13.13 -4.56
N GLU A 47 6.13 -13.75 -3.38
CA GLU A 47 6.05 -13.06 -2.08
C GLU A 47 7.23 -12.11 -1.79
N GLU A 48 8.46 -12.57 -2.01
CA GLU A 48 9.68 -11.79 -1.75
C GLU A 48 9.80 -10.58 -2.68
N GLU A 49 9.45 -10.76 -3.96
CA GLU A 49 9.43 -9.68 -4.95
C GLU A 49 8.34 -8.66 -4.62
N ALA A 50 7.15 -9.12 -4.19
CA ALA A 50 6.07 -8.23 -3.78
C ALA A 50 6.47 -7.36 -2.59
N PHE A 51 7.21 -7.92 -1.62
CA PHE A 51 7.78 -7.13 -0.52
C PHE A 51 8.80 -6.09 -1.02
N ALA A 52 9.75 -6.50 -1.87
CA ALA A 52 10.77 -5.59 -2.39
C ALA A 52 10.16 -4.43 -3.21
N VAL A 53 9.16 -4.73 -4.04
CA VAL A 53 8.44 -3.71 -4.82
C VAL A 53 7.61 -2.81 -3.90
N LEU A 54 6.95 -3.34 -2.89
CA LEU A 54 6.22 -2.55 -1.89
C LEU A 54 7.16 -1.54 -1.21
N VAL A 55 8.33 -1.97 -0.75
CA VAL A 55 9.34 -1.08 -0.13
C VAL A 55 9.74 0.02 -1.12
N ARG A 56 10.02 -0.33 -2.38
CA ARG A 56 10.38 0.66 -3.42
C ARG A 56 9.25 1.66 -3.68
N LEU A 57 8.00 1.22 -3.74
CA LEU A 57 6.84 2.11 -3.90
C LEU A 57 6.72 3.08 -2.72
N MET A 58 6.89 2.56 -1.51
CA MET A 58 6.75 3.33 -0.28
C MET A 58 7.86 4.37 -0.12
N GLU A 59 9.11 3.99 -0.36
CA GLU A 59 10.27 4.86 -0.17
C GLU A 59 10.52 5.77 -1.39
N ASN A 60 10.60 5.21 -2.59
CA ASN A 60 11.10 5.94 -3.76
C ASN A 60 10.03 6.64 -4.57
N TYR A 61 8.81 6.10 -4.56
CA TYR A 61 7.64 6.77 -5.10
C TYR A 61 6.89 7.57 -4.01
N ARG A 62 7.48 7.68 -2.81
CA ARG A 62 6.99 8.46 -1.67
C ARG A 62 5.58 8.10 -1.23
N LEU A 63 5.11 6.89 -1.55
CA LEU A 63 3.77 6.46 -1.20
C LEU A 63 3.56 6.40 0.32
N ARG A 64 4.64 6.16 1.08
CA ARG A 64 4.62 6.11 2.55
C ARG A 64 4.06 7.40 3.17
N GLU A 65 4.30 8.55 2.56
CA GLU A 65 3.85 9.85 3.09
C GLU A 65 2.31 9.94 3.12
N LEU A 66 1.62 9.29 2.18
CA LEU A 66 0.15 9.20 2.18
C LEU A 66 -0.39 8.28 3.29
N TYR A 67 0.41 7.32 3.74
CA TYR A 67 0.01 6.28 4.70
C TYR A 67 0.44 6.56 6.14
N LYS A 68 1.25 7.61 6.38
CA LYS A 68 1.64 8.00 7.73
C LYS A 68 0.41 8.34 8.59
N PRO A 69 0.45 8.11 9.92
CA PRO A 69 -0.72 8.26 10.79
C PRO A 69 -1.41 9.64 10.73
N ALA A 70 -0.64 10.71 10.52
CA ALA A 70 -1.18 12.06 10.42
C ALA A 70 -1.90 12.35 9.09
N MET A 71 -1.71 11.50 8.07
CA MET A 71 -2.32 11.60 6.73
C MET A 71 -2.17 13.00 6.08
N THR A 72 -1.10 13.72 6.40
CA THR A 72 -0.92 15.12 5.99
C THR A 72 -0.79 15.24 4.47
N ASP A 73 0.06 14.44 3.84
CA ASP A 73 0.21 14.44 2.38
C ASP A 73 -1.05 13.94 1.66
N LEU A 74 -1.79 13.01 2.26
CA LEU A 74 -3.09 12.62 1.72
C LEU A 74 -4.07 13.80 1.70
N GLY A 75 -4.17 14.55 2.80
CA GLY A 75 -4.99 15.76 2.88
C GLY A 75 -4.59 16.81 1.84
N LEU A 76 -3.28 17.00 1.63
CA LEU A 76 -2.77 17.89 0.60
C LEU A 76 -3.17 17.42 -0.81
N CYS A 77 -3.04 16.12 -1.11
CA CYS A 77 -3.48 15.57 -2.39
C CYS A 77 -4.98 15.76 -2.63
N MET A 78 -5.81 15.63 -1.59
CA MET A 78 -7.26 15.87 -1.71
C MET A 78 -7.56 17.34 -2.00
N PHE A 79 -6.87 18.28 -1.33
CA PHE A 79 -7.01 19.71 -1.62
C PHE A 79 -6.57 20.05 -3.06
N GLN A 80 -5.44 19.50 -3.51
CA GLN A 80 -4.98 19.67 -4.88
C GLN A 80 -6.01 19.14 -5.89
N LEU A 81 -6.61 17.98 -5.61
CA LEU A 81 -7.66 17.41 -6.44
C LEU A 81 -8.90 18.32 -6.49
N GLU A 82 -9.33 18.87 -5.36
CA GLU A 82 -10.46 19.82 -5.29
C GLU A 82 -10.20 21.06 -6.14
N CYS A 83 -9.00 21.65 -6.06
CA CYS A 83 -8.63 22.80 -6.90
C CYS A 83 -8.64 22.44 -8.40
N LEU A 84 -8.07 21.29 -8.78
CA LEU A 84 -8.05 20.85 -10.18
C LEU A 84 -9.45 20.60 -10.73
N VAL A 85 -10.36 20.06 -9.92
CA VAL A 85 -11.76 19.88 -10.31
C VAL A 85 -12.44 21.22 -10.50
N GLN A 86 -12.18 22.21 -9.64
CA GLN A 86 -12.74 23.56 -9.76
C GLN A 86 -12.24 24.31 -11.00
N GLU A 87 -10.99 24.09 -11.44
CA GLU A 87 -10.45 24.70 -12.66
C GLU A 87 -11.07 24.13 -13.96
N GLN A 88 -11.66 22.94 -13.90
CA GLN A 88 -12.29 22.27 -15.05
C GLN A 88 -13.79 22.53 -15.19
N VAL A 89 -14.39 23.24 -14.22
CA VAL A 89 -15.80 23.65 -14.21
C VAL A 89 -15.91 25.11 -14.65
#